data_AF-A0A7S1AZM3-F1
#
_entry.id   AF-A0A7S1AZM3-F1
#
_cell.length_a   1.000
_cell.length_b   1.000
_cell.length_c   1.000
_cell.angle_alpha   90.00
_cell.angle_beta   90.00
_cell.angle_gamma   90.00
#
_symmetry.space_group_name_H-M   'P 1'
#
loop_
_entity.id
_entity.type
_entity.pdbx_description
1 polymer ?
#
loop_
_entity_poly.entity_id
_entity_poly.type
_entity_poly.pdbx_seq_one_letter_code
_entity_poly.pdbx_strand_id
1 'polypeptide(L)'
;IAQMKSELAQSQQSRTEAQAAAATAVALDTKARAAFDGQSSDLLANIDALTKAIAALERGMTGGSFLQGGVGAALRRAVMNSDKVSDSDRTSVLSFLSGGSSDGGRYAPQSGEIVGILKQLKDEMSADLSALEKEELDRKTNHEGLMKAKTEEISVLTKAIEEKTVRQGTLAVEVEKMKSELSEAERTLLADKELASKLAGSCTTQASEWEERQRLRAEELVAIHDTIKLLNDDDSLELFKETLPSPTLMQVRNNRRGVARQARALLNLSPGSARVNLISMALSGKSVDFTKVISMIEEMVSLLKQEQIDDDNKKTYCLDSIDRFEDEGKSLAIDIKSHKSGIADFTEQLDATGERLDAVSKSIAELDASVAKATKIRQDEHSEFVTVTANNAATSKLLGIAINRLNKFYAPALHKAAPKVELSGEDRIYVNMGGEITTAAPTGIAGTDVAR
;
A
#
# COMPACT_ATOMS: atom_id res chain seq x y z
N ILE A 1 4.78 -41.72 36.03
CA ILE A 1 3.37 -42.20 36.09
C ILE A 1 3.25 -43.69 36.45
N ALA A 2 3.82 -44.64 35.70
CA ALA A 2 3.59 -46.08 35.94
C ALA A 2 3.92 -46.54 37.38
N GLN A 3 5.10 -46.19 37.90
CA GLN A 3 5.50 -46.46 39.29
C GLN A 3 4.50 -45.92 40.32
N MET A 4 4.12 -44.64 40.23
CA MET A 4 3.10 -44.01 41.08
C MET A 4 1.78 -44.78 41.12
N LYS A 5 1.30 -45.31 39.98
CA LYS A 5 0.08 -46.14 39.94
C LYS A 5 0.25 -47.44 40.74
N SER A 6 1.41 -48.07 40.65
CA SER A 6 1.75 -49.28 41.42
C SER A 6 1.82 -48.99 42.92
N GLU A 7 2.51 -47.91 43.30
CA GLU A 7 2.65 -47.49 44.70
C GLU A 7 1.32 -47.04 45.34
N LEU A 8 0.38 -46.52 44.54
CA LEU A 8 -0.95 -46.13 44.99
C LEU A 8 -1.84 -47.38 45.19
N ALA A 9 -1.83 -48.31 44.23
CA ALA A 9 -2.53 -49.59 44.35
C ALA A 9 -2.05 -50.40 45.57
N GLN A 10 -0.74 -50.45 45.81
CA GLN A 10 -0.16 -51.10 46.99
C GLN A 10 -0.63 -50.46 48.30
N SER A 11 -0.60 -49.11 48.41
CA SER A 11 -1.11 -48.43 49.61
C SER A 11 -2.62 -48.61 49.81
N GLN A 12 -3.41 -48.68 48.74
CA GLN A 12 -4.84 -49.02 48.83
C GLN A 12 -5.06 -50.44 49.35
N GLN A 13 -4.31 -51.42 48.85
CA GLN A 13 -4.35 -52.81 49.32
C GLN A 13 -4.01 -52.90 50.81
N SER A 14 -2.87 -52.34 51.24
CA SER A 14 -2.47 -52.35 52.65
C SER A 14 -3.50 -51.67 53.56
N ARG A 15 -4.20 -50.62 53.09
CA ARG A 15 -5.30 -50.02 53.85
C ARG A 15 -6.48 -50.97 54.00
N THR A 16 -6.87 -51.69 52.94
CA THR A 16 -7.95 -52.69 53.03
C THR A 16 -7.57 -53.88 53.91
N GLU A 17 -6.31 -54.29 53.91
CA GLU A 17 -5.77 -55.34 54.80
C GLU A 17 -5.78 -54.89 56.26
N ALA A 18 -5.36 -53.64 56.56
CA ALA A 18 -5.42 -53.07 57.89
C ALA A 18 -6.87 -52.89 58.40
N GLN A 19 -7.80 -52.49 57.53
CA GLN A 19 -9.23 -52.40 57.85
C GLN A 19 -9.85 -53.77 58.13
N ALA A 20 -9.52 -54.79 57.33
CA ALA A 20 -9.96 -56.17 57.56
C ALA A 20 -9.39 -56.72 58.88
N ALA A 21 -8.10 -56.50 59.16
CA ALA A 21 -7.46 -56.90 60.41
C ALA A 21 -8.15 -56.26 61.63
N ALA A 22 -8.42 -54.95 61.60
CA ALA A 22 -9.15 -54.25 62.66
C ALA A 22 -10.57 -54.83 62.86
N ALA A 23 -11.31 -55.10 61.79
CA ALA A 23 -12.63 -55.73 61.87
C ALA A 23 -12.56 -57.15 62.49
N THR A 24 -11.57 -57.96 62.14
CA THR A 24 -11.37 -59.28 62.76
C THR A 24 -10.97 -59.18 64.23
N ALA A 25 -10.17 -58.18 64.63
CA ALA A 25 -9.81 -57.96 66.03
C ALA A 25 -11.04 -57.61 66.89
N VAL A 26 -11.96 -56.79 66.37
CA VAL A 26 -13.24 -56.47 67.05
C VAL A 26 -14.15 -57.71 67.12
N ALA A 27 -14.22 -58.52 66.06
CA ALA A 27 -15.00 -59.77 66.05
C ALA A 27 -14.45 -60.82 67.04
N LEU A 28 -13.12 -60.87 67.22
CA LEU A 28 -12.48 -61.76 68.19
C LEU A 28 -12.67 -61.27 69.63
N ASP A 29 -12.48 -59.98 69.92
CA ASP A 29 -12.66 -59.44 71.28
C ASP A 29 -14.13 -59.45 71.73
N THR A 30 -15.10 -59.19 70.84
CA THR A 30 -16.53 -59.35 71.18
C THR A 30 -16.89 -60.80 71.51
N LYS A 31 -16.33 -61.78 70.79
CA LYS A 31 -16.48 -63.21 71.12
C LYS A 31 -15.79 -63.57 72.45
N ALA A 32 -14.62 -63.00 72.73
CA ALA A 32 -13.87 -63.26 73.95
C ALA A 32 -14.55 -62.63 75.20
N ARG A 33 -15.08 -61.40 75.10
CA ARG A 33 -15.92 -60.79 76.14
C ARG A 33 -17.14 -61.66 76.47
N ALA A 34 -17.86 -62.13 75.45
CA ALA A 34 -19.02 -63.00 75.66
C ALA A 34 -18.68 -64.34 76.36
N ALA A 35 -17.46 -64.85 76.17
CA ALA A 35 -16.97 -66.02 76.91
C ALA A 35 -16.60 -65.66 78.37
N PHE A 36 -15.90 -64.54 78.58
CA PHE A 36 -15.58 -64.01 79.91
C PHE A 36 -16.84 -63.72 80.73
N ASP A 37 -17.81 -63.01 80.18
CA ASP A 37 -19.04 -62.61 80.86
C ASP A 37 -19.82 -63.85 81.34
N GLY A 38 -19.85 -64.92 80.53
CA GLY A 38 -20.41 -66.22 80.91
C GLY A 38 -19.64 -66.91 82.02
N GLN A 39 -18.33 -67.11 81.85
CA GLN A 39 -17.48 -67.80 82.84
C GLN A 39 -17.42 -67.05 84.18
N SER A 40 -17.34 -65.72 84.16
CA SER A 40 -17.37 -64.86 85.34
C SER A 40 -18.72 -64.93 86.05
N SER A 41 -19.84 -64.89 85.31
CA SER A 41 -21.18 -65.07 85.86
C SER A 41 -21.35 -66.43 86.54
N ASP A 42 -20.89 -67.52 85.91
CA ASP A 42 -20.96 -68.87 86.47
C ASP A 42 -20.08 -69.02 87.72
N LEU A 43 -18.84 -68.49 87.71
CA LEU A 43 -17.97 -68.47 88.88
C LEU A 43 -18.58 -67.67 90.04
N LEU A 44 -19.10 -66.46 89.78
CA LEU A 44 -19.77 -65.63 90.79
C LEU A 44 -20.99 -66.34 91.40
N ALA A 45 -21.82 -66.97 90.58
CA ALA A 45 -22.98 -67.75 91.04
C ALA A 45 -22.56 -68.95 91.91
N ASN A 46 -21.49 -69.65 91.54
CA ASN A 46 -20.94 -70.75 92.33
C ASN A 46 -20.32 -70.27 93.66
N ILE A 47 -19.57 -69.17 93.66
CA ILE A 47 -18.96 -68.58 94.87
C ILE A 47 -20.03 -68.09 95.86
N ASP A 48 -21.12 -67.48 95.37
CA ASP A 48 -22.27 -67.10 96.20
C ASP A 48 -23.00 -68.32 96.77
N ALA A 49 -23.24 -69.36 95.96
CA ALA A 49 -23.84 -70.62 96.41
C ALA A 49 -22.98 -71.32 97.48
N LEU A 50 -21.66 -71.39 97.29
CA LEU A 50 -20.71 -71.91 98.26
C LEU A 50 -20.68 -71.08 99.54
N THR A 51 -20.69 -69.74 99.42
CA THR A 51 -20.72 -68.83 100.59
C THR A 51 -21.99 -69.03 101.43
N LYS A 52 -23.16 -69.15 100.77
CA LYS A 52 -24.45 -69.44 101.43
C LYS A 52 -24.47 -70.83 102.07
N ALA A 53 -23.85 -71.83 101.44
CA ALA A 53 -23.72 -73.17 101.99
C ALA A 53 -22.83 -73.22 103.24
N ILE A 54 -21.60 -72.68 103.16
CA ILE A 54 -20.65 -72.61 104.29
C ILE A 54 -21.32 -71.92 105.48
N ALA A 55 -21.93 -70.75 105.26
CA ALA A 55 -22.56 -69.97 106.32
C ALA A 55 -23.82 -70.63 106.92
N ALA A 56 -24.43 -71.62 106.27
CA ALA A 56 -25.51 -72.43 106.84
C ALA A 56 -24.97 -73.61 107.67
N LEU A 57 -23.87 -74.23 107.23
CA LEU A 57 -23.19 -75.31 107.93
C LEU A 57 -22.52 -74.82 109.23
N GLU A 58 -21.85 -73.66 109.20
CA GLU A 58 -21.23 -73.03 110.38
C GLU A 58 -22.26 -72.63 111.46
N ARG A 59 -23.53 -72.42 111.09
CA ARG A 59 -24.62 -72.15 112.04
C ARG A 59 -25.25 -73.42 112.63
N GLY A 60 -24.65 -74.60 112.40
CA GLY A 60 -25.05 -75.85 113.06
C GLY A 60 -26.34 -76.49 112.53
N MET A 61 -26.76 -76.18 111.30
CA MET A 61 -28.00 -76.72 110.69
C MET A 61 -27.87 -78.18 110.23
N THR A 62 -27.58 -79.12 111.14
CA THR A 62 -27.43 -80.54 110.80
C THR A 62 -28.75 -81.22 110.45
N GLY A 63 -28.84 -81.78 109.23
CA GLY A 63 -29.72 -82.90 108.88
C GLY A 63 -31.15 -82.61 108.37
N GLY A 64 -31.77 -81.48 108.74
CA GLY A 64 -33.17 -81.19 108.39
C GLY A 64 -33.35 -80.03 107.41
N SER A 65 -33.45 -78.82 107.97
CA SER A 65 -33.83 -77.60 107.24
C SER A 65 -32.90 -77.25 106.07
N PHE A 66 -31.60 -77.59 106.15
CA PHE A 66 -30.62 -77.33 105.08
C PHE A 66 -30.93 -78.06 103.76
N LEU A 67 -31.56 -79.25 103.81
CA LEU A 67 -31.94 -80.01 102.62
C LEU A 67 -33.32 -79.63 102.06
N GLN A 68 -34.15 -78.96 102.86
CA GLN A 68 -35.44 -78.41 102.43
C GLN A 68 -35.31 -77.00 101.84
N GLY A 69 -34.29 -76.24 102.24
CA GLY A 69 -33.89 -75.01 101.57
C GLY A 69 -33.16 -75.28 100.24
N GLY A 70 -33.39 -74.44 99.23
CA GLY A 70 -32.76 -74.59 97.90
C GLY A 70 -31.22 -74.56 97.87
N VAL A 71 -30.58 -74.17 98.98
CA VAL A 71 -29.13 -74.18 99.18
C VAL A 71 -28.53 -75.58 98.95
N GLY A 72 -29.19 -76.65 99.43
CA GLY A 72 -28.72 -78.02 99.22
C GLY A 72 -28.68 -78.44 97.74
N ALA A 73 -29.63 -77.98 96.94
CA ALA A 73 -29.68 -78.25 95.50
C ALA A 73 -28.64 -77.44 94.71
N ALA A 74 -28.43 -76.18 95.10
CA ALA A 74 -27.37 -75.33 94.52
C ALA A 74 -25.97 -75.89 94.82
N LEU A 75 -25.72 -76.31 96.07
CA LEU A 75 -24.44 -76.89 96.47
C LEU A 75 -24.12 -78.20 95.73
N ARG A 76 -25.09 -79.11 95.58
CA ARG A 76 -24.90 -80.32 94.75
C ARG A 76 -24.47 -79.97 93.32
N ARG A 77 -25.03 -78.91 92.73
CA ARG A 77 -24.66 -78.47 91.37
C ARG A 77 -23.25 -77.87 91.32
N ALA A 78 -22.88 -77.01 92.28
CA ALA A 78 -21.54 -76.42 92.36
C ALA A 78 -20.44 -77.48 92.56
N VAL A 79 -20.70 -78.52 93.35
CA VAL A 79 -19.75 -79.63 93.61
C VAL A 79 -19.65 -80.59 92.42
N MET A 80 -20.77 -80.88 91.73
CA MET A 80 -20.77 -81.71 90.51
C MET A 80 -20.13 -81.01 89.30
N ASN A 81 -20.23 -79.67 89.22
CA ASN A 81 -19.67 -78.87 88.13
C ASN A 81 -18.23 -78.38 88.38
N SER A 82 -17.62 -78.69 89.53
CA SER A 82 -16.23 -78.31 89.84
C SER A 82 -15.27 -79.47 89.58
N ASP A 83 -14.36 -79.28 88.62
CA ASP A 83 -13.27 -80.21 88.30
C ASP A 83 -12.06 -80.14 89.25
N LYS A 84 -12.14 -79.29 90.30
CA LYS A 84 -11.09 -79.16 91.32
C LYS A 84 -11.33 -80.04 92.55
N VAL A 85 -12.58 -80.44 92.80
CA VAL A 85 -12.92 -81.33 93.93
C VAL A 85 -12.52 -82.76 93.57
N SER A 86 -11.71 -83.42 94.40
CA SER A 86 -11.32 -84.82 94.14
C SER A 86 -12.54 -85.74 94.18
N ASP A 87 -12.51 -86.88 93.48
CA ASP A 87 -13.65 -87.81 93.50
C ASP A 87 -13.93 -88.39 94.89
N SER A 88 -12.93 -88.43 95.78
CA SER A 88 -13.10 -88.73 97.22
C SER A 88 -13.93 -87.67 97.93
N ASP A 89 -13.60 -86.39 97.71
CA ASP A 89 -14.26 -85.26 98.36
C ASP A 89 -15.65 -85.01 97.77
N ARG A 90 -15.82 -85.17 96.44
CA ARG A 90 -17.11 -85.21 95.75
C ARG A 90 -18.00 -86.28 96.38
N THR A 91 -17.49 -87.51 96.52
CA THR A 91 -18.24 -88.63 97.14
C THR A 91 -18.62 -88.32 98.59
N SER A 92 -17.70 -87.77 99.37
CA SER A 92 -17.92 -87.41 100.79
C SER A 92 -18.98 -86.30 100.95
N VAL A 93 -18.89 -85.24 100.14
CA VAL A 93 -19.86 -84.14 100.15
C VAL A 93 -21.22 -84.60 99.60
N LEU A 94 -21.25 -85.45 98.57
CA LEU A 94 -22.48 -86.03 98.04
C LEU A 94 -23.16 -86.98 99.04
N SER A 95 -22.41 -87.81 99.78
CA SER A 95 -22.98 -88.70 100.80
C SER A 95 -23.57 -87.92 101.98
N PHE A 96 -22.91 -86.83 102.37
CA PHE A 96 -23.45 -85.89 103.36
C PHE A 96 -24.73 -85.20 102.85
N LEU A 97 -24.75 -84.79 101.58
CA LEU A 97 -25.91 -84.16 100.95
C LEU A 97 -27.04 -85.12 100.59
N SER A 98 -26.82 -86.43 100.51
CA SER A 98 -27.85 -87.42 100.19
C SER A 98 -28.69 -87.83 101.39
N GLY A 99 -28.23 -87.58 102.62
CA GLY A 99 -28.99 -87.87 103.84
C GLY A 99 -29.17 -89.38 104.10
N GLY A 100 -28.07 -90.07 104.42
CA GLY A 100 -28.02 -91.52 104.64
C GLY A 100 -29.04 -92.02 105.68
N SER A 101 -30.20 -92.47 105.21
CA SER A 101 -31.36 -92.84 106.02
C SER A 101 -31.34 -94.33 106.37
N SER A 102 -30.39 -94.75 107.20
CA SER A 102 -30.37 -96.12 107.76
C SER A 102 -29.63 -96.21 109.11
N ASP A 103 -30.40 -95.94 110.16
CA ASP A 103 -30.35 -96.56 111.50
C ASP A 103 -29.15 -96.37 112.47
N GLY A 104 -29.49 -96.33 113.77
CA GLY A 104 -28.70 -96.84 114.90
C GLY A 104 -27.40 -96.15 115.35
N GLY A 105 -26.69 -95.43 114.48
CA GLY A 105 -25.32 -94.97 114.76
C GLY A 105 -25.19 -93.54 115.30
N ARG A 106 -24.54 -93.36 116.45
CA ARG A 106 -24.19 -92.03 117.02
C ARG A 106 -22.98 -91.40 116.31
N TYR A 107 -23.13 -91.07 115.02
CA TYR A 107 -22.11 -90.37 114.24
C TYR A 107 -22.04 -88.88 114.64
N ALA A 108 -20.97 -88.50 115.34
CA ALA A 108 -20.67 -87.09 115.60
C ALA A 108 -20.19 -86.42 114.29
N PRO A 109 -20.62 -85.18 113.98
CA PRO A 109 -20.47 -84.66 112.63
C PRO A 109 -19.03 -84.21 112.31
N GLN A 110 -18.43 -84.80 111.26
CA GLN A 110 -17.27 -84.24 110.52
C GLN A 110 -17.63 -82.96 109.72
N SER A 111 -18.54 -82.13 110.22
CA SER A 111 -18.97 -80.89 109.55
C SER A 111 -17.83 -79.88 109.40
N GLY A 112 -16.86 -79.87 110.31
CA GLY A 112 -15.67 -79.01 110.22
C GLY A 112 -14.77 -79.33 109.03
N GLU A 113 -14.63 -80.60 108.67
CA GLU A 113 -13.79 -81.07 107.56
C GLU A 113 -14.45 -80.79 106.21
N ILE A 114 -15.77 -81.05 106.11
CA ILE A 114 -16.59 -80.67 104.96
C ILE A 114 -16.62 -79.15 104.77
N VAL A 115 -16.71 -78.35 105.85
CA VAL A 115 -16.60 -76.89 105.78
C VAL A 115 -15.19 -76.45 105.37
N GLY A 116 -14.14 -77.18 105.74
CA GLY A 116 -12.76 -76.96 105.26
C GLY A 116 -12.66 -77.13 103.74
N ILE A 117 -13.12 -78.27 103.22
CA ILE A 117 -13.15 -78.57 101.77
C ILE A 117 -13.95 -77.51 101.00
N LEU A 118 -15.13 -77.12 101.50
CA LEU A 118 -15.96 -76.10 100.84
C LEU A 118 -15.34 -74.69 100.90
N LYS A 119 -14.59 -74.35 101.96
CA LYS A 119 -13.81 -73.11 102.02
C LYS A 119 -12.65 -73.12 101.02
N GLN A 120 -11.86 -74.20 100.98
CA GLN A 120 -10.79 -74.34 100.00
C GLN A 120 -11.33 -74.22 98.56
N LEU A 121 -12.41 -74.93 98.22
CA LEU A 121 -13.06 -74.82 96.90
C LEU A 121 -13.54 -73.39 96.60
N LYS A 122 -14.09 -72.68 97.60
CA LYS A 122 -14.48 -71.27 97.43
C LYS A 122 -13.25 -70.38 97.18
N ASP A 123 -12.18 -70.58 97.93
CA ASP A 123 -10.97 -69.76 97.84
C ASP A 123 -10.23 -70.02 96.51
N GLU A 124 -10.23 -71.27 96.04
CA GLU A 124 -9.78 -71.66 94.70
C GLU A 124 -10.65 -71.03 93.60
N MET A 125 -11.98 -71.12 93.66
CA MET A 125 -12.86 -70.44 92.70
C MET A 125 -12.71 -68.91 92.72
N SER A 126 -12.42 -68.34 93.89
CA SER A 126 -12.17 -66.89 94.02
C SER A 126 -10.80 -66.50 93.44
N ALA A 127 -9.81 -67.38 93.50
CA ALA A 127 -8.52 -67.21 92.85
C ALA A 127 -8.63 -67.36 91.32
N ASP A 128 -9.39 -68.36 90.84
CA ASP A 128 -9.70 -68.56 89.41
C ASP A 128 -10.45 -67.34 88.84
N LEU A 129 -11.44 -66.79 89.57
CA LEU A 129 -12.13 -65.55 89.19
C LEU A 129 -11.15 -64.36 89.12
N SER A 130 -10.28 -64.18 90.12
CA SER A 130 -9.29 -63.10 90.12
C SER A 130 -8.19 -63.27 89.06
N ALA A 131 -7.93 -64.50 88.60
CA ALA A 131 -7.05 -64.77 87.46
C ALA A 131 -7.76 -64.41 86.14
N LEU A 132 -9.01 -64.82 85.98
CA LEU A 132 -9.85 -64.51 84.82
C LEU A 132 -10.08 -62.99 84.67
N GLU A 133 -10.30 -62.25 85.75
CA GLU A 133 -10.40 -60.78 85.75
C GLU A 133 -9.10 -60.09 85.29
N LYS A 134 -7.93 -60.66 85.61
CA LYS A 134 -6.63 -60.15 85.13
C LYS A 134 -6.43 -60.46 83.66
N GLU A 135 -6.73 -61.68 83.21
CA GLU A 135 -6.66 -62.04 81.79
C GLU A 135 -7.60 -61.18 80.93
N GLU A 136 -8.79 -60.85 81.44
CA GLU A 136 -9.73 -59.91 80.82
C GLU A 136 -9.17 -58.48 80.74
N LEU A 137 -8.49 -58.00 81.79
CA LEU A 137 -7.86 -56.68 81.81
C LEU A 137 -6.66 -56.62 80.84
N ASP A 138 -5.85 -57.66 80.80
CA ASP A 138 -4.71 -57.80 79.88
C ASP A 138 -5.20 -57.95 78.44
N ARG A 139 -6.28 -58.69 78.17
CA ARG A 139 -6.87 -58.75 76.82
C ARG A 139 -7.46 -57.39 76.40
N LYS A 140 -8.17 -56.69 77.30
CA LYS A 140 -8.71 -55.34 77.02
C LYS A 140 -7.60 -54.34 76.69
N THR A 141 -6.53 -54.28 77.49
CA THR A 141 -5.41 -53.35 77.24
C THR A 141 -4.64 -53.69 75.96
N ASN A 142 -4.42 -54.98 75.67
CA ASN A 142 -3.83 -55.42 74.39
C ASN A 142 -4.74 -55.12 73.19
N HIS A 143 -6.05 -55.32 73.30
CA HIS A 143 -7.01 -54.99 72.23
C HIS A 143 -7.06 -53.48 71.97
N GLU A 144 -7.10 -52.65 73.02
CA GLU A 144 -7.02 -51.19 72.86
C GLU A 144 -5.71 -50.75 72.19
N GLY A 145 -4.57 -51.32 72.59
CA GLY A 145 -3.27 -51.05 71.96
C GLY A 145 -3.26 -51.40 70.47
N LEU A 146 -3.75 -52.60 70.12
CA LEU A 146 -3.88 -53.06 68.74
C LEU A 146 -4.81 -52.16 67.92
N MET A 147 -5.96 -51.77 68.47
CA MET A 147 -6.92 -50.90 67.79
C MET A 147 -6.41 -49.47 67.61
N LYS A 148 -5.66 -48.92 68.59
CA LYS A 148 -4.96 -47.63 68.45
C LYS A 148 -3.94 -47.69 67.31
N ALA A 149 -3.04 -48.68 67.33
CA ALA A 149 -2.04 -48.88 66.28
C ALA A 149 -2.65 -49.08 64.88
N LYS A 150 -3.70 -49.90 64.75
CA LYS A 150 -4.40 -50.10 63.47
C LYS A 150 -5.15 -48.85 63.00
N THR A 151 -5.67 -48.03 63.90
CA THR A 151 -6.32 -46.75 63.55
C THR A 151 -5.29 -45.72 63.05
N GLU A 152 -4.12 -45.66 63.67
CA GLU A 152 -3.00 -44.82 63.22
C GLU A 152 -2.47 -45.28 61.85
N GLU A 153 -2.28 -46.59 61.66
CA GLU A 153 -1.89 -47.20 60.38
C GLU A 153 -2.86 -46.86 59.25
N ILE A 154 -4.18 -47.01 59.48
CA ILE A 154 -5.23 -46.66 58.51
C ILE A 154 -5.23 -45.15 58.21
N SER A 155 -4.97 -44.31 59.21
CA SER A 155 -4.87 -42.84 59.06
C SER A 155 -3.66 -42.42 58.21
N VAL A 156 -2.48 -42.98 58.50
CA VAL A 156 -1.24 -42.74 57.73
C VAL A 156 -1.38 -43.25 56.30
N LEU A 157 -1.91 -44.47 56.10
CA LEU A 157 -2.15 -45.02 54.76
C LEU A 157 -3.18 -44.19 53.98
N THR A 158 -4.21 -43.65 54.64
CA THR A 158 -5.21 -42.80 53.96
C THR A 158 -4.59 -41.49 53.47
N LYS A 159 -3.83 -40.78 54.31
CA LYS A 159 -3.09 -39.57 53.90
C LYS A 159 -2.11 -39.86 52.75
N ALA A 160 -1.36 -40.96 52.84
CA ALA A 160 -0.44 -41.37 51.79
C ALA A 160 -1.15 -41.70 50.46
N ILE A 161 -2.37 -42.26 50.49
CA ILE A 161 -3.20 -42.45 49.29
C ILE A 161 -3.68 -41.11 48.73
N GLU A 162 -4.14 -40.18 49.57
CA GLU A 162 -4.59 -38.85 49.15
C GLU A 162 -3.46 -38.06 48.47
N GLU A 163 -2.29 -37.96 49.11
CA GLU A 163 -1.09 -37.32 48.55
C GLU A 163 -0.64 -37.96 47.23
N LYS A 164 -0.57 -39.30 47.15
CA LYS A 164 -0.26 -40.02 45.91
C LYS A 164 -1.31 -39.78 44.82
N THR A 165 -2.59 -39.67 45.18
CA THR A 165 -3.69 -39.43 44.22
C THR A 165 -3.59 -38.02 43.65
N VAL A 166 -3.41 -37.01 44.49
CA VAL A 166 -3.22 -35.60 44.05
C VAL A 166 -1.98 -35.49 43.16
N ARG A 167 -0.85 -36.08 43.58
CA ARG A 167 0.41 -36.07 42.81
C ARG A 167 0.34 -36.90 41.51
N GLN A 168 -0.53 -37.91 41.44
CA GLN A 168 -0.82 -38.60 40.17
C GLN A 168 -1.66 -37.72 39.24
N GLY A 169 -2.65 -37.01 39.78
CA GLY A 169 -3.51 -36.10 39.02
C GLY A 169 -2.74 -34.94 38.41
N THR A 170 -1.92 -34.24 39.20
CA THR A 170 -1.07 -33.14 38.70
C THR A 170 -0.10 -33.63 37.63
N LEU A 171 0.63 -34.73 37.88
CA LEU A 171 1.58 -35.28 36.90
C LEU A 171 0.90 -35.76 35.59
N ALA A 172 -0.37 -36.16 35.63
CA ALA A 172 -1.13 -36.48 34.43
C ALA A 172 -1.48 -35.22 33.62
N VAL A 173 -1.91 -34.14 34.29
CA VAL A 173 -2.16 -32.84 33.66
C VAL A 173 -0.88 -32.24 33.07
N GLU A 174 0.24 -32.33 33.78
CA GLU A 174 1.56 -31.91 33.28
C GLU A 174 1.97 -32.66 32.02
N VAL A 175 1.72 -33.98 31.94
CA VAL A 175 2.05 -34.78 30.74
C VAL A 175 1.18 -34.42 29.54
N GLU A 176 -0.13 -34.22 29.71
CA GLU A 176 -0.97 -33.78 28.58
C GLU A 176 -0.69 -32.32 28.17
N LYS A 177 -0.33 -31.45 29.13
CA LYS A 177 0.18 -30.10 28.84
C LYS A 177 1.46 -30.16 28.00
N MET A 178 2.48 -30.90 28.45
CA MET A 178 3.76 -31.02 27.73
C MET A 178 3.59 -31.63 26.33
N LYS A 179 2.66 -32.57 26.13
CA LYS A 179 2.30 -33.07 24.79
C LYS A 179 1.69 -31.98 23.91
N SER A 180 0.81 -31.15 24.45
CA SER A 180 0.21 -30.04 23.68
C SER A 180 1.25 -28.98 23.32
N GLU A 181 2.15 -28.65 24.25
CA GLU A 181 3.26 -27.72 24.03
C GLU A 181 4.26 -28.27 22.99
N LEU A 182 4.58 -29.58 23.05
CA LEU A 182 5.40 -30.25 22.04
C LEU A 182 4.75 -30.22 20.65
N SER A 183 3.46 -30.54 20.54
CA SER A 183 2.76 -30.56 19.24
C SER A 183 2.70 -29.17 18.59
N GLU A 184 2.59 -28.10 19.39
CA GLU A 184 2.62 -26.73 18.87
C GLU A 184 4.05 -26.26 18.55
N ALA A 185 5.06 -26.69 19.32
CA ALA A 185 6.47 -26.49 19.00
C ALA A 185 6.87 -27.19 17.69
N GLU A 186 6.34 -28.38 17.41
CA GLU A 186 6.55 -29.10 16.15
C GLU A 186 5.90 -28.38 14.95
N ARG A 187 4.68 -27.83 15.11
CA ARG A 187 4.01 -27.03 14.06
C ARG A 187 4.76 -25.75 13.75
N THR A 188 5.13 -24.98 14.77
CA THR A 188 5.87 -23.73 14.61
C THR A 188 7.24 -23.97 13.98
N LEU A 189 7.99 -24.99 14.43
CA LEU A 189 9.26 -25.38 13.82
C LEU A 189 9.15 -25.86 12.36
N LEU A 190 8.01 -26.42 11.94
CA LEU A 190 7.75 -26.72 10.53
C LEU A 190 7.45 -25.45 9.71
N ALA A 191 6.63 -24.55 10.24
CA ALA A 191 6.31 -23.27 9.60
C ALA A 191 7.56 -22.37 9.45
N ASP A 192 8.41 -22.30 10.47
CA ASP A 192 9.67 -21.55 10.46
C ASP A 192 10.66 -22.12 9.44
N LYS A 193 10.71 -23.45 9.27
CA LYS A 193 11.54 -24.09 8.22
C LYS A 193 11.03 -23.75 6.81
N GLU A 194 9.71 -23.76 6.60
CA GLU A 194 9.13 -23.37 5.31
C GLU A 194 9.37 -21.89 5.01
N LEU A 195 9.21 -21.02 6.02
CA LEU A 195 9.50 -19.59 5.94
C LEU A 195 10.98 -19.34 5.65
N ALA A 196 11.91 -20.01 6.33
CA ALA A 196 13.34 -19.90 6.07
C ALA A 196 13.71 -20.34 4.64
N SER A 197 13.11 -21.41 4.13
CA SER A 197 13.32 -21.86 2.75
C SER A 197 12.79 -20.85 1.72
N LYS A 198 11.59 -20.28 1.95
CA LYS A 198 11.02 -19.23 1.10
C LYS A 198 11.85 -17.95 1.14
N LEU A 199 12.28 -17.55 2.34
CA LEU A 199 13.10 -16.36 2.54
C LEU A 199 14.44 -16.49 1.81
N ALA A 200 15.14 -17.62 1.95
CA ALA A 200 16.40 -17.89 1.26
C ALA A 200 16.27 -17.73 -0.28
N GLY A 201 15.25 -18.35 -0.89
CA GLY A 201 14.99 -18.23 -2.33
C GLY A 201 14.60 -16.81 -2.77
N SER A 202 13.87 -16.07 -1.92
CA SER A 202 13.55 -14.66 -2.18
C SER A 202 14.78 -13.77 -2.09
N CYS A 203 15.69 -14.00 -1.13
CA CYS A 203 16.92 -13.24 -0.95
C CYS A 203 17.90 -13.47 -2.11
N THR A 204 18.06 -14.70 -2.60
CA THR A 204 18.90 -14.96 -3.79
C THR A 204 18.34 -14.30 -5.04
N THR A 205 17.01 -14.31 -5.21
CA THR A 205 16.35 -13.65 -6.35
C THR A 205 16.53 -12.13 -6.28
N GLN A 206 16.22 -11.51 -5.14
CA GLN A 206 16.40 -10.07 -4.92
C GLN A 206 17.86 -9.63 -5.05
N ALA A 207 18.83 -10.45 -4.66
CA ALA A 207 20.25 -10.17 -4.85
C ALA A 207 20.61 -10.11 -6.35
N SER A 208 20.21 -11.10 -7.15
CA SER A 208 20.46 -11.08 -8.61
C SER A 208 19.72 -9.93 -9.32
N GLU A 209 18.47 -9.65 -8.95
CA GLU A 209 17.75 -8.48 -9.48
C GLU A 209 18.40 -7.16 -9.07
N TRP A 210 19.03 -7.09 -7.90
CA TRP A 210 19.72 -5.87 -7.44
C TRP A 210 21.04 -5.68 -8.18
N GLU A 211 21.82 -6.74 -8.37
CA GLU A 211 23.05 -6.72 -9.16
C GLU A 211 22.78 -6.30 -10.61
N GLU A 212 21.76 -6.89 -11.26
CA GLU A 212 21.33 -6.46 -12.60
C GLU A 212 20.80 -5.01 -12.64
N ARG A 213 20.07 -4.56 -11.62
CA ARG A 213 19.65 -3.14 -11.51
C ARG A 213 20.83 -2.19 -11.34
N GLN A 214 21.87 -2.57 -10.59
CA GLN A 214 23.09 -1.76 -10.46
C GLN A 214 23.89 -1.73 -11.78
N ARG A 215 24.02 -2.87 -12.46
CA ARG A 215 24.67 -2.98 -13.78
C ARG A 215 23.97 -2.12 -14.82
N LEU A 216 22.65 -2.27 -14.98
CA LEU A 216 21.85 -1.48 -15.91
C LEU A 216 21.89 0.02 -15.58
N ARG A 217 21.89 0.40 -14.30
CA ARG A 217 22.03 1.81 -13.89
C ARG A 217 23.43 2.39 -14.17
N ALA A 218 24.48 1.58 -14.08
CA ALA A 218 25.82 2.01 -14.49
C ALA A 218 25.89 2.24 -16.01
N GLU A 219 25.29 1.34 -16.80
CA GLU A 219 25.15 1.48 -18.25
C GLU A 219 24.29 2.70 -18.65
N GLU A 220 23.20 2.97 -17.92
CA GLU A 220 22.35 4.16 -18.04
C GLU A 220 23.14 5.44 -17.80
N LEU A 221 23.87 5.52 -16.68
CA LEU A 221 24.66 6.69 -16.31
C LEU A 221 25.78 6.98 -17.32
N VAL A 222 26.42 5.94 -17.88
CA VAL A 222 27.38 6.11 -18.98
C VAL A 222 26.68 6.67 -20.22
N ALA A 223 25.52 6.12 -20.63
CA ALA A 223 24.78 6.60 -21.81
C ALA A 223 24.29 8.05 -21.65
N ILE A 224 23.83 8.44 -20.47
CA ILE A 224 23.44 9.82 -20.14
C ILE A 224 24.67 10.75 -20.19
N HIS A 225 25.75 10.41 -19.49
CA HIS A 225 26.97 11.23 -19.42
C HIS A 225 27.62 11.43 -20.79
N ASP A 226 27.65 10.38 -21.61
CA ASP A 226 28.12 10.43 -22.99
C ASP A 226 27.24 11.30 -23.91
N THR A 227 25.94 11.41 -23.60
CA THR A 227 25.01 12.29 -24.33
C THR A 227 25.12 13.74 -23.83
N ILE A 228 25.36 13.95 -22.53
CA ILE A 228 25.66 15.27 -21.96
C ILE A 228 26.94 15.83 -22.58
N LYS A 229 28.00 15.01 -22.75
CA LYS A 229 29.21 15.42 -23.48
C LYS A 229 28.88 15.92 -24.88
N LEU A 230 28.22 15.11 -25.71
CA LEU A 230 27.85 15.48 -27.08
C LEU A 230 27.07 16.82 -27.18
N LEU A 231 26.23 17.13 -26.19
CA LEU A 231 25.46 18.36 -26.13
C LEU A 231 26.22 19.55 -25.50
N ASN A 232 27.34 19.30 -24.81
CA ASN A 232 28.16 20.27 -24.09
C ASN A 232 29.60 20.37 -24.62
N ASP A 233 29.93 19.67 -25.71
CA ASP A 233 31.13 19.90 -26.51
C ASP A 233 31.08 21.34 -27.09
N ASP A 234 32.22 22.02 -27.21
CA ASP A 234 32.23 23.48 -27.46
C ASP A 234 31.55 23.89 -28.78
N ASP A 235 31.73 23.11 -29.86
CA ASP A 235 31.04 23.31 -31.15
C ASP A 235 29.50 23.26 -31.00
N SER A 236 29.00 22.33 -30.17
CA SER A 236 27.57 22.22 -29.84
C SER A 236 27.09 23.44 -29.07
N LEU A 237 27.88 23.92 -28.10
CA LEU A 237 27.55 25.09 -27.28
C LEU A 237 27.62 26.41 -28.07
N GLU A 238 28.52 26.54 -29.05
CA GLU A 238 28.52 27.68 -29.98
C GLU A 238 27.26 27.66 -30.85
N LEU A 239 26.96 26.51 -31.45
CA LEU A 239 25.76 26.32 -32.28
C LEU A 239 24.44 26.57 -31.52
N PHE A 240 24.34 26.18 -30.25
CA PHE A 240 23.18 26.50 -29.42
C PHE A 240 23.06 28.00 -29.09
N LYS A 241 24.17 28.74 -28.93
CA LYS A 241 24.13 30.21 -28.71
C LYS A 241 23.65 30.93 -29.98
N GLU A 242 24.15 30.53 -31.14
CA GLU A 242 23.78 31.11 -32.45
C GLU A 242 22.35 30.75 -32.90
N THR A 243 21.73 29.70 -32.36
CA THR A 243 20.35 29.29 -32.71
C THR A 243 19.27 29.73 -31.72
N LEU A 244 19.64 30.18 -30.52
CA LEU A 244 18.69 30.56 -29.46
C LEU A 244 18.66 32.08 -29.24
N PRO A 245 17.85 32.85 -30.00
CA PRO A 245 17.60 34.25 -29.69
C PRO A 245 16.97 34.38 -28.30
N SER A 246 17.35 35.43 -27.56
CA SER A 246 16.75 35.75 -26.26
C SER A 246 15.22 35.91 -26.39
N PRO A 247 14.42 35.40 -25.44
CA PRO A 247 13.00 35.11 -25.67
C PRO A 247 12.15 36.37 -25.91
N THR A 248 11.76 36.60 -27.17
CA THR A 248 10.87 37.70 -27.58
C THR A 248 9.40 37.27 -27.57
N LEU A 249 8.56 37.98 -26.81
CA LEU A 249 7.13 37.70 -26.66
C LEU A 249 6.32 38.18 -27.88
N MET A 250 5.90 37.28 -28.77
CA MET A 250 5.01 37.62 -29.90
C MET A 250 3.60 38.03 -29.43
N GLN A 251 3.18 39.26 -29.74
CA GLN A 251 1.81 39.74 -29.56
C GLN A 251 1.12 39.93 -30.92
N VAL A 252 0.04 39.18 -31.17
CA VAL A 252 -0.75 39.27 -32.42
C VAL A 252 -1.79 40.40 -32.32
N ARG A 253 -1.72 41.37 -33.23
CA ARG A 253 -2.59 42.57 -33.23
C ARG A 253 -3.52 42.61 -34.44
N ASN A 254 -4.79 42.29 -34.23
CA ASN A 254 -5.81 42.24 -35.29
C ASN A 254 -6.31 43.63 -35.72
N ASN A 255 -6.60 43.84 -37.01
CA ASN A 255 -7.07 45.13 -37.56
C ASN A 255 -8.28 44.92 -38.49
N ARG A 256 -9.40 45.64 -38.23
CA ARG A 256 -10.65 45.55 -39.01
C ARG A 256 -11.23 46.95 -39.30
N ARG A 257 -10.69 47.65 -40.31
CA ARG A 257 -11.28 48.92 -40.83
C ARG A 257 -11.13 49.01 -42.36
N GLY A 258 -12.19 48.68 -43.10
CA GLY A 258 -12.15 48.62 -44.58
C GLY A 258 -13.45 48.90 -45.34
N VAL A 259 -14.55 49.30 -44.67
CA VAL A 259 -15.88 49.41 -45.31
C VAL A 259 -16.32 50.87 -45.59
N ALA A 260 -15.65 51.85 -44.99
CA ALA A 260 -16.13 53.25 -44.95
C ALA A 260 -15.87 54.11 -46.21
N ARG A 261 -15.14 53.61 -47.24
CA ARG A 261 -14.79 54.40 -48.44
C ARG A 261 -15.74 54.24 -49.63
N GLN A 262 -16.53 53.18 -49.69
CA GLN A 262 -17.28 52.82 -50.92
C GLN A 262 -18.64 53.54 -51.06
N ALA A 263 -19.08 54.26 -50.02
CA ALA A 263 -20.39 54.91 -49.95
C ALA A 263 -20.45 56.37 -50.46
N ARG A 264 -19.44 56.85 -51.22
CA ARG A 264 -19.31 58.26 -51.65
C ARG A 264 -19.29 58.50 -53.17
N ALA A 265 -19.63 57.50 -53.99
CA ALA A 265 -19.47 57.54 -55.45
C ALA A 265 -20.79 57.58 -56.25
N LEU A 266 -21.92 57.97 -55.65
CA LEU A 266 -23.26 57.87 -56.26
C LEU A 266 -24.10 59.18 -56.19
N LEU A 267 -23.49 60.33 -56.50
CA LEU A 267 -24.22 61.61 -56.64
C LEU A 267 -23.64 62.49 -57.78
N ASN A 268 -24.34 62.54 -58.94
CA ASN A 268 -24.69 63.74 -59.76
C ASN A 268 -25.07 63.38 -61.23
N LEU A 269 -25.86 64.23 -61.93
CA LEU A 269 -26.68 63.93 -63.13
C LEU A 269 -26.49 64.94 -64.34
N SER A 270 -27.18 64.76 -65.50
CA SER A 270 -27.12 65.55 -66.79
C SER A 270 -28.42 65.35 -67.66
N PRO A 271 -28.68 65.75 -68.96
CA PRO A 271 -27.92 66.46 -70.05
C PRO A 271 -28.74 67.52 -70.90
N GLY A 272 -28.34 67.88 -72.16
CA GLY A 272 -29.11 68.75 -73.13
C GLY A 272 -28.43 69.11 -74.50
N SER A 273 -29.15 69.65 -75.55
CA SER A 273 -28.68 69.99 -76.96
C SER A 273 -29.77 70.77 -77.82
N ALA A 274 -29.68 71.30 -79.09
CA ALA A 274 -28.68 71.87 -80.07
C ALA A 274 -29.37 72.36 -81.43
N ARG A 275 -28.65 72.85 -82.49
CA ARG A 275 -29.01 73.12 -83.98
C ARG A 275 -29.36 74.60 -84.44
N VAL A 276 -29.41 75.15 -85.71
CA VAL A 276 -28.93 74.93 -87.16
C VAL A 276 -29.32 76.14 -88.14
N ASN A 277 -28.72 76.30 -89.37
CA ASN A 277 -29.11 77.08 -90.64
C ASN A 277 -28.87 78.64 -90.81
N LEU A 278 -28.93 79.36 -91.98
CA LEU A 278 -28.70 79.17 -93.49
C LEU A 278 -29.01 80.47 -94.37
N ILE A 279 -28.53 80.60 -95.66
CA ILE A 279 -29.03 81.38 -96.89
C ILE A 279 -28.26 82.63 -97.50
N SER A 280 -28.46 83.03 -98.80
CA SER A 280 -27.81 84.17 -99.57
C SER A 280 -28.45 84.54 -100.99
N MET A 281 -27.86 85.48 -101.82
CA MET A 281 -28.01 85.78 -103.34
C MET A 281 -28.50 87.23 -103.84
N ALA A 282 -27.86 87.98 -104.82
CA ALA A 282 -28.31 89.27 -105.53
C ALA A 282 -27.38 89.91 -106.70
N LEU A 283 -27.82 90.88 -107.61
CA LEU A 283 -26.96 91.76 -108.56
C LEU A 283 -27.62 92.85 -109.56
N SER A 284 -26.82 93.74 -110.26
CA SER A 284 -27.02 94.65 -111.50
C SER A 284 -27.65 96.11 -111.42
N GLY A 285 -27.62 97.17 -112.32
CA GLY A 285 -27.04 97.67 -113.66
C GLY A 285 -27.78 99.01 -114.19
N LYS A 286 -27.55 99.90 -115.23
CA LYS A 286 -26.55 100.38 -116.30
C LYS A 286 -26.97 101.80 -116.97
N SER A 287 -26.18 102.50 -117.86
CA SER A 287 -26.34 103.95 -118.37
C SER A 287 -26.17 104.36 -119.93
N VAL A 288 -26.30 105.66 -120.39
CA VAL A 288 -26.29 106.22 -121.84
C VAL A 288 -25.88 107.77 -122.05
N ASP A 289 -25.74 108.37 -123.29
CA ASP A 289 -25.18 109.77 -123.65
C ASP A 289 -25.42 110.35 -125.14
N PHE A 290 -24.95 111.59 -125.55
CA PHE A 290 -24.61 112.08 -126.97
C PHE A 290 -23.84 113.46 -127.16
N THR A 291 -23.28 113.77 -128.36
CA THR A 291 -22.04 114.62 -128.58
C THR A 291 -21.93 115.49 -129.89
N LYS A 292 -20.85 116.32 -130.04
CA LYS A 292 -20.04 116.61 -131.28
C LYS A 292 -19.78 118.06 -131.82
N VAL A 293 -20.44 119.13 -131.37
CA VAL A 293 -19.81 120.50 -131.44
C VAL A 293 -18.69 120.64 -130.41
N ILE A 294 -18.65 119.70 -129.47
CA ILE A 294 -17.54 119.49 -128.56
C ILE A 294 -16.24 119.33 -129.40
N SER A 295 -16.20 118.55 -130.50
CA SER A 295 -15.03 118.29 -131.42
C SER A 295 -13.64 118.99 -131.23
N MET A 296 -13.52 120.31 -131.10
CA MET A 296 -12.23 120.98 -130.77
C MET A 296 -12.05 121.31 -129.28
N ILE A 297 -13.14 121.55 -128.54
CA ILE A 297 -13.15 121.34 -127.09
C ILE A 297 -12.81 119.86 -126.81
N GLU A 298 -13.25 118.90 -127.62
CA GLU A 298 -13.05 117.44 -127.54
C GLU A 298 -11.58 117.01 -127.62
N GLU A 299 -10.62 117.88 -127.97
CA GLU A 299 -9.20 117.56 -127.93
C GLU A 299 -8.55 118.00 -126.61
N MET A 300 -8.81 119.23 -126.11
CA MET A 300 -8.44 119.58 -124.73
C MET A 300 -9.30 118.85 -123.68
N VAL A 301 -10.52 118.45 -124.03
CA VAL A 301 -11.40 117.56 -123.26
C VAL A 301 -11.19 116.10 -123.66
N SER A 302 -10.38 115.77 -124.67
CA SER A 302 -9.76 114.44 -124.76
C SER A 302 -8.64 114.37 -123.75
N LEU A 303 -7.74 115.35 -123.72
CA LEU A 303 -6.67 115.41 -122.73
C LEU A 303 -7.23 115.48 -121.30
N LEU A 304 -8.14 116.41 -120.99
CA LEU A 304 -8.77 116.51 -119.68
C LEU A 304 -9.72 115.34 -119.37
N LYS A 305 -10.32 114.64 -120.36
CA LYS A 305 -11.01 113.37 -120.06
C LYS A 305 -10.04 112.22 -119.87
N GLN A 306 -8.88 112.18 -120.52
CA GLN A 306 -7.87 111.17 -120.23
C GLN A 306 -7.26 111.42 -118.85
N GLU A 307 -6.92 112.66 -118.50
CA GLU A 307 -6.49 113.05 -117.15
C GLU A 307 -7.60 112.76 -116.12
N GLN A 308 -8.86 113.09 -116.40
CA GLN A 308 -9.98 112.79 -115.49
C GLN A 308 -10.29 111.29 -115.40
N ILE A 309 -10.24 110.53 -116.50
CA ILE A 309 -10.41 109.07 -116.50
C ILE A 309 -9.23 108.42 -115.76
N ASP A 310 -8.00 108.88 -115.97
CA ASP A 310 -6.83 108.38 -115.28
C ASP A 310 -6.85 108.76 -113.80
N ASP A 311 -7.37 109.93 -113.42
CA ASP A 311 -7.52 110.34 -112.01
C ASP A 311 -8.72 109.67 -111.33
N ASP A 312 -9.86 109.45 -111.99
CA ASP A 312 -10.95 108.63 -111.46
C ASP A 312 -10.56 107.14 -111.42
N ASN A 313 -9.75 106.64 -112.36
CA ASN A 313 -9.14 105.31 -112.31
C ASN A 313 -8.13 105.21 -111.15
N LYS A 314 -7.20 106.17 -110.99
CA LYS A 314 -6.26 106.22 -109.86
C LYS A 314 -7.01 106.31 -108.53
N LYS A 315 -8.06 107.12 -108.45
CA LYS A 315 -8.90 107.29 -107.27
C LYS A 315 -9.66 106.01 -106.93
N THR A 316 -10.26 105.35 -107.91
CA THR A 316 -10.92 104.05 -107.71
C THR A 316 -9.90 102.99 -107.30
N TYR A 317 -8.76 102.90 -107.98
CA TYR A 317 -7.65 102.03 -107.61
C TYR A 317 -7.12 102.31 -106.19
N CYS A 318 -6.98 103.57 -105.79
CA CYS A 318 -6.58 103.96 -104.44
C CYS A 318 -7.63 103.60 -103.39
N LEU A 319 -8.92 103.79 -103.67
CA LEU A 319 -10.01 103.40 -102.76
C LEU A 319 -10.10 101.88 -102.62
N ASP A 320 -10.18 101.13 -103.73
CA ASP A 320 -10.17 99.66 -103.74
C ASP A 320 -8.91 99.10 -103.05
N SER A 321 -7.75 99.75 -103.21
CA SER A 321 -6.51 99.36 -102.53
C SER A 321 -6.56 99.69 -101.02
N ILE A 322 -7.12 100.82 -100.62
CA ILE A 322 -7.30 101.20 -99.20
C ILE A 322 -8.26 100.22 -98.54
N ASP A 323 -9.44 99.96 -99.11
CA ASP A 323 -10.42 99.02 -98.57
C ASP A 323 -9.82 97.61 -98.46
N ARG A 324 -9.11 97.16 -99.51
CA ARG A 324 -8.40 95.88 -99.50
C ARG A 324 -7.31 95.81 -98.42
N PHE A 325 -6.47 96.84 -98.27
CA PHE A 325 -5.45 96.86 -97.24
C PHE A 325 -6.04 97.01 -95.83
N GLU A 326 -7.22 97.62 -95.68
CA GLU A 326 -7.94 97.67 -94.41
C GLU A 326 -8.51 96.28 -94.03
N ASP A 327 -9.06 95.52 -94.99
CA ASP A 327 -9.57 94.17 -94.76
C ASP A 327 -8.47 93.10 -94.62
N GLU A 328 -7.38 93.20 -95.38
CA GLU A 328 -6.14 92.44 -95.13
C GLU A 328 -5.57 92.80 -93.74
N GLY A 329 -5.62 94.08 -93.34
CA GLY A 329 -5.23 94.54 -92.01
C GLY A 329 -6.11 93.99 -90.87
N LYS A 330 -7.44 93.97 -91.05
CA LYS A 330 -8.40 93.41 -90.09
C LYS A 330 -8.23 91.90 -89.93
N SER A 331 -8.09 91.16 -91.04
CA SER A 331 -7.89 89.72 -91.01
C SER A 331 -6.57 89.35 -90.34
N LEU A 332 -5.46 90.00 -90.71
CA LEU A 332 -4.17 89.84 -90.02
C LEU A 332 -4.27 90.20 -88.53
N ALA A 333 -5.03 91.23 -88.13
CA ALA A 333 -5.23 91.56 -86.71
C ALA A 333 -6.03 90.49 -85.95
N ILE A 334 -6.98 89.81 -86.60
CA ILE A 334 -7.71 88.66 -86.03
C ILE A 334 -6.77 87.46 -85.89
N ASP A 335 -5.96 87.16 -86.90
CA ASP A 335 -5.02 86.03 -86.87
C ASP A 335 -3.90 86.25 -85.84
N ILE A 336 -3.35 87.48 -85.73
CA ILE A 336 -2.42 87.88 -84.67
C ILE A 336 -3.05 87.68 -83.29
N LYS A 337 -4.33 88.04 -83.11
CA LYS A 337 -5.05 87.81 -81.84
C LYS A 337 -5.26 86.32 -81.55
N SER A 338 -5.61 85.54 -82.57
CA SER A 338 -5.79 84.09 -82.50
C SER A 338 -4.49 83.37 -82.10
N HIS A 339 -3.40 83.64 -82.83
CA HIS A 339 -2.08 83.12 -82.52
C HIS A 339 -1.58 83.57 -81.14
N LYS A 340 -1.85 84.82 -80.73
CA LYS A 340 -1.48 85.30 -79.38
C LYS A 340 -2.24 84.56 -78.27
N SER A 341 -3.50 84.17 -78.50
CA SER A 341 -4.24 83.30 -77.57
C SER A 341 -3.61 81.91 -77.52
N GLY A 342 -3.41 81.27 -78.67
CA GLY A 342 -2.81 79.94 -78.74
C GLY A 342 -1.40 79.87 -78.13
N ILE A 343 -0.59 80.91 -78.28
CA ILE A 343 0.72 81.02 -77.62
C ILE A 343 0.58 81.07 -76.09
N ALA A 344 -0.41 81.80 -75.56
CA ALA A 344 -0.68 81.80 -74.12
C ALA A 344 -1.15 80.40 -73.65
N ASP A 345 -2.12 79.81 -74.35
CA ASP A 345 -2.68 78.49 -74.03
C ASP A 345 -1.62 77.37 -74.07
N PHE A 346 -0.67 77.44 -75.01
CA PHE A 346 0.46 76.50 -75.08
C PHE A 346 1.56 76.81 -74.06
N THR A 347 1.73 78.06 -73.63
CA THR A 347 2.68 78.40 -72.56
C THR A 347 2.18 77.86 -71.22
N GLU A 348 0.90 78.06 -70.88
CA GLU A 348 0.29 77.49 -69.67
C GLU A 348 0.37 75.94 -69.66
N GLN A 349 0.17 75.30 -70.81
CA GLN A 349 0.36 73.85 -70.96
C GLN A 349 1.84 73.42 -70.82
N LEU A 350 2.80 74.22 -71.29
CA LEU A 350 4.23 73.96 -71.13
C LEU A 350 4.64 74.05 -69.66
N ASP A 351 4.22 75.10 -68.96
CA ASP A 351 4.49 75.30 -67.53
C ASP A 351 3.85 74.17 -66.69
N ALA A 352 2.57 73.86 -66.93
CA ALA A 352 1.86 72.78 -66.23
C ALA A 352 2.38 71.37 -66.56
N THR A 353 3.01 71.15 -67.72
CA THR A 353 3.73 69.89 -68.00
C THR A 353 5.13 69.88 -67.39
N GLY A 354 5.79 71.03 -67.27
CA GLY A 354 7.02 71.23 -66.51
C GLY A 354 6.85 70.88 -65.03
N GLU A 355 5.87 71.47 -64.33
CA GLU A 355 5.58 71.16 -62.92
C GLU A 355 5.31 69.66 -62.70
N ARG A 356 4.59 69.03 -63.64
CA ARG A 356 4.29 67.59 -63.59
C ARG A 356 5.52 66.73 -63.84
N LEU A 357 6.42 67.13 -64.73
CA LEU A 357 7.70 66.46 -64.96
C LEU A 357 8.57 66.52 -63.69
N ASP A 358 8.62 67.69 -63.05
CA ASP A 358 9.34 67.93 -61.81
C ASP A 358 8.79 67.09 -60.64
N ALA A 359 7.47 66.99 -60.52
CA ALA A 359 6.79 66.16 -59.52
C ALA A 359 7.03 64.66 -59.75
N VAL A 360 6.98 64.19 -61.01
CA VAL A 360 7.27 62.80 -61.36
C VAL A 360 8.75 62.48 -61.13
N SER A 361 9.67 63.38 -61.48
CA SER A 361 11.12 63.24 -61.24
C SER A 361 11.44 63.06 -59.75
N LYS A 362 10.85 63.90 -58.88
CA LYS A 362 10.96 63.78 -57.42
C LYS A 362 10.38 62.44 -56.92
N SER A 363 9.20 62.04 -57.41
CA SER A 363 8.57 60.77 -57.03
C SER A 363 9.37 59.54 -57.48
N ILE A 364 10.07 59.59 -58.62
CA ILE A 364 10.99 58.53 -59.06
C ILE A 364 12.19 58.47 -58.13
N ALA A 365 12.84 59.59 -57.81
CA ALA A 365 13.97 59.62 -56.88
C ALA A 365 13.62 59.11 -55.47
N GLU A 366 12.44 59.44 -54.95
CA GLU A 366 11.92 58.89 -53.69
C GLU A 366 11.63 57.39 -53.77
N LEU A 367 11.08 56.92 -54.90
CA LEU A 367 10.81 55.50 -55.13
C LEU A 367 12.11 54.68 -55.26
N ASP A 368 13.10 55.17 -56.01
CA ASP A 368 14.40 54.52 -56.18
C ASP A 368 15.15 54.44 -54.84
N ALA A 369 15.12 55.50 -54.02
CA ALA A 369 15.68 55.48 -52.67
C ALA A 369 14.97 54.46 -51.76
N SER A 370 13.65 54.34 -51.87
CA SER A 370 12.84 53.36 -51.14
C SER A 370 13.15 51.92 -51.59
N VAL A 371 13.26 51.68 -52.90
CA VAL A 371 13.61 50.38 -53.50
C VAL A 371 15.05 49.98 -53.15
N ALA A 372 16.00 50.91 -53.17
CA ALA A 372 17.38 50.66 -52.74
C ALA A 372 17.43 50.27 -51.25
N LYS A 373 16.72 51.00 -50.39
CA LYS A 373 16.63 50.68 -48.95
C LYS A 373 15.97 49.31 -48.71
N ALA A 374 14.87 49.01 -49.39
CA ALA A 374 14.17 47.72 -49.28
C ALA A 374 15.00 46.56 -49.84
N THR A 375 15.77 46.80 -50.90
CA THR A 375 16.73 45.82 -51.45
C THR A 375 17.84 45.53 -50.46
N LYS A 376 18.43 46.55 -49.83
CA LYS A 376 19.46 46.34 -48.80
C LYS A 376 18.89 45.57 -47.60
N ILE A 377 17.75 45.98 -47.06
CA ILE A 377 17.10 45.28 -45.94
C ILE A 377 16.88 43.80 -46.29
N ARG A 378 16.40 43.48 -47.50
CA ARG A 378 16.26 42.08 -47.94
C ARG A 378 17.57 41.34 -48.11
N GLN A 379 18.68 42.00 -48.46
CA GLN A 379 20.01 41.38 -48.52
C GLN A 379 20.54 41.08 -47.12
N ASP A 380 20.43 42.04 -46.22
CA ASP A 380 20.80 41.91 -44.80
C ASP A 380 19.96 40.77 -44.16
N GLU A 381 18.61 40.84 -44.22
CA GLU A 381 17.66 39.82 -43.74
C GLU A 381 17.87 38.43 -44.37
N HIS A 382 18.20 38.36 -45.68
CA HIS A 382 18.45 37.07 -46.33
C HIS A 382 19.76 36.43 -45.86
N SER A 383 20.79 37.23 -45.61
CA SER A 383 22.06 36.72 -45.07
C SER A 383 21.89 36.13 -43.66
N GLU A 384 21.14 36.82 -42.80
CA GLU A 384 20.75 36.32 -41.47
C GLU A 384 19.86 35.07 -41.57
N PHE A 385 18.91 35.05 -42.51
CA PHE A 385 18.05 33.86 -42.71
C PHE A 385 18.86 32.63 -43.16
N VAL A 386 19.86 32.81 -44.04
CA VAL A 386 20.70 31.69 -44.50
C VAL A 386 21.56 31.13 -43.37
N THR A 387 22.20 31.96 -42.55
CA THR A 387 22.98 31.48 -41.40
C THR A 387 22.08 30.84 -40.34
N VAL A 388 20.97 31.49 -39.97
CA VAL A 388 20.02 30.97 -38.98
C VAL A 388 19.37 29.65 -39.44
N THR A 389 19.05 29.48 -40.72
CA THR A 389 18.50 28.20 -41.22
C THR A 389 19.55 27.09 -41.32
N ALA A 390 20.78 27.39 -41.72
CA ALA A 390 21.88 26.43 -41.70
C ALA A 390 22.18 25.96 -40.27
N ASN A 391 22.27 26.90 -39.32
CA ASN A 391 22.53 26.61 -37.91
C ASN A 391 21.38 25.79 -37.31
N ASN A 392 20.11 26.17 -37.51
CA ASN A 392 18.96 25.39 -37.03
C ASN A 392 18.90 23.97 -37.64
N ALA A 393 19.29 23.80 -38.90
CA ALA A 393 19.38 22.48 -39.53
C ALA A 393 20.51 21.62 -38.92
N ALA A 394 21.63 22.22 -38.53
CA ALA A 394 22.69 21.54 -37.79
C ALA A 394 22.24 21.16 -36.36
N THR A 395 21.60 22.09 -35.62
CA THR A 395 21.05 21.83 -34.28
C THR A 395 20.02 20.69 -34.29
N SER A 396 19.15 20.65 -35.29
CA SER A 396 18.17 19.56 -35.46
C SER A 396 18.84 18.20 -35.66
N LYS A 397 19.93 18.13 -36.45
CA LYS A 397 20.72 16.91 -36.64
C LYS A 397 21.44 16.49 -35.35
N LEU A 398 22.08 17.42 -34.64
CA LEU A 398 22.77 17.17 -33.37
C LEU A 398 21.82 16.58 -32.31
N LEU A 399 20.65 17.20 -32.13
CA LEU A 399 19.59 16.67 -31.25
C LEU A 399 19.10 15.29 -31.71
N GLY A 400 19.00 15.04 -33.01
CA GLY A 400 18.71 13.72 -33.58
C GLY A 400 19.76 12.66 -33.22
N ILE A 401 21.05 13.00 -33.21
CA ILE A 401 22.13 12.10 -32.78
C ILE A 401 22.05 11.82 -31.28
N ALA A 402 21.78 12.85 -30.46
CA ALA A 402 21.60 12.69 -29.01
C ALA A 402 20.40 11.80 -28.66
N ILE A 403 19.24 12.01 -29.31
CA ILE A 403 18.05 11.15 -29.16
C ILE A 403 18.37 9.71 -29.57
N ASN A 404 19.11 9.50 -30.67
CA ASN A 404 19.52 8.17 -31.11
C ASN A 404 20.46 7.49 -30.09
N ARG A 405 21.40 8.23 -29.48
CA ARG A 405 22.30 7.71 -28.44
C ARG A 405 21.54 7.29 -27.18
N LEU A 406 20.51 8.03 -26.78
CA LEU A 406 19.62 7.65 -25.66
C LEU A 406 18.71 6.45 -26.02
N ASN A 407 18.20 6.39 -27.26
CA ASN A 407 17.42 5.23 -27.74
C ASN A 407 18.23 3.93 -27.67
N LYS A 408 19.58 3.98 -27.78
CA LYS A 408 20.43 2.79 -27.62
C LYS A 408 20.19 2.06 -26.28
N PHE A 409 19.85 2.80 -25.22
CA PHE A 409 19.54 2.26 -23.91
C PHE A 409 18.03 2.12 -23.68
N TYR A 410 17.26 3.20 -23.85
CA TYR A 410 15.83 3.22 -23.48
C TYR A 410 14.89 2.57 -24.51
N ALA A 411 15.27 2.51 -25.78
CA ALA A 411 14.43 1.98 -26.85
C ALA A 411 15.26 1.34 -27.98
N PRO A 412 15.95 0.19 -27.75
CA PRO A 412 16.92 -0.36 -28.69
C PRO A 412 16.37 -0.65 -30.09
N ALA A 413 15.07 -0.92 -30.22
CA ALA A 413 14.39 -1.11 -31.51
C ALA A 413 14.27 0.18 -32.35
N LEU A 414 14.46 1.36 -31.75
CA LEU A 414 14.45 2.68 -32.41
C LEU A 414 15.87 3.25 -32.60
N HIS A 415 16.90 2.60 -32.06
CA HIS A 415 18.29 2.98 -32.26
C HIS A 415 18.75 2.62 -33.68
N LYS A 416 19.16 3.64 -34.44
CA LYS A 416 19.77 3.49 -35.76
C LYS A 416 21.28 3.52 -35.59
N ALA A 417 21.95 2.39 -35.80
CA ALA A 417 23.40 2.36 -35.81
C ALA A 417 23.94 3.38 -36.83
N ALA A 418 24.98 4.13 -36.44
CA ALA A 418 25.67 5.03 -37.36
C ALA A 418 26.19 4.22 -38.57
N PRO A 419 26.15 4.78 -39.80
CA PRO A 419 26.75 4.14 -40.95
C PRO A 419 28.23 3.90 -40.65
N LYS A 420 28.74 2.70 -40.96
CA LYS A 420 30.16 2.41 -40.83
C LYS A 420 30.91 3.31 -41.81
N VAL A 421 31.80 4.15 -41.29
CA VAL A 421 32.78 4.85 -42.12
C VAL A 421 33.78 3.81 -42.62
N GLU A 422 33.60 3.36 -43.85
CA GLU A 422 34.63 2.55 -44.52
C GLU A 422 35.77 3.49 -44.93
N LEU A 423 36.87 3.43 -44.17
CA LEU A 423 38.14 4.10 -44.50
C LEU A 423 38.57 3.75 -45.93
N SER A 424 39.16 4.71 -46.65
CA SER A 424 39.65 4.48 -48.01
C SER A 424 40.61 3.29 -48.04
N GLY A 425 40.70 2.62 -49.19
CA GLY A 425 41.70 1.58 -49.40
C GLY A 425 43.13 2.07 -49.13
N GLU A 426 43.38 3.36 -49.36
CA GLU A 426 44.66 4.03 -49.12
C GLU A 426 44.91 4.28 -47.62
N ASP A 427 43.92 4.80 -46.88
CA ASP A 427 43.99 4.99 -45.42
C ASP A 427 44.27 3.67 -44.69
N ARG A 428 43.61 2.60 -45.14
CA ARG A 428 43.79 1.24 -44.61
C ARG A 428 45.20 0.69 -44.86
N ILE A 429 45.88 1.12 -45.91
CA ILE A 429 47.29 0.76 -46.16
C ILE A 429 48.20 1.59 -45.25
N TYR A 430 47.97 2.90 -45.14
CA TYR A 430 48.78 3.81 -44.33
C TYR A 430 48.83 3.40 -42.84
N VAL A 431 47.67 3.09 -42.24
CA VAL A 431 47.59 2.64 -40.83
C VAL A 431 48.28 1.28 -40.63
N ASN A 432 48.10 0.33 -41.54
CA ASN A 432 48.76 -0.98 -41.44
C ASN A 432 50.29 -0.92 -41.68
N MET A 433 50.78 0.15 -42.30
CA MET A 433 52.21 0.44 -42.45
C MET A 433 52.80 1.18 -41.25
N GLY A 434 52.04 1.39 -40.16
CA GLY A 434 52.49 2.09 -38.96
C GLY A 434 52.44 3.62 -39.06
N GLY A 435 51.80 4.16 -40.10
CA GLY A 435 51.55 5.60 -40.21
C GLY A 435 50.39 6.03 -39.32
N GLU A 436 50.66 6.92 -38.36
CA GLU A 436 49.63 7.57 -37.57
C GLU A 436 48.89 8.60 -38.44
N ILE A 437 47.59 8.40 -38.70
CA ILE A 437 46.77 9.39 -39.39
C ILE A 437 46.51 10.52 -38.40
N THR A 438 47.25 11.63 -38.54
CA THR A 438 46.83 12.90 -37.95
C THR A 438 45.56 13.36 -38.65
N THR A 439 44.40 12.98 -38.12
CA THR A 439 43.12 13.54 -38.56
C THR A 439 43.19 15.05 -38.38
N ALA A 440 43.09 15.81 -39.48
CA ALA A 440 42.84 17.23 -39.38
C ALA A 440 41.61 17.45 -38.49
N ALA A 441 41.66 18.45 -37.60
CA ALA A 441 40.54 18.75 -36.70
C ALA A 441 39.24 18.85 -37.52
N PRO A 442 38.13 18.23 -37.08
CA PRO A 442 37.02 17.88 -37.96
C PRO A 442 36.31 19.10 -38.54
N THR A 443 36.71 19.52 -39.74
CA THR A 443 36.07 20.58 -40.53
C THR A 443 34.78 20.07 -41.19
N GLY A 444 33.83 19.62 -40.36
CA GLY A 444 32.56 19.06 -40.79
C GLY A 444 32.08 17.92 -39.88
N ILE A 445 30.77 17.88 -39.63
CA ILE A 445 30.14 16.79 -38.86
C ILE A 445 30.07 15.54 -39.75
N ALA A 446 30.60 14.42 -39.26
CA ALA A 446 30.63 13.15 -39.98
C ALA A 446 29.20 12.69 -40.38
N GLY A 447 28.99 12.45 -41.67
CA GLY A 447 27.69 12.05 -42.22
C GLY A 447 26.84 13.19 -42.81
N THR A 448 27.41 14.37 -43.05
CA THR A 448 26.75 15.43 -43.84
C THR A 448 27.72 16.06 -44.85
N ASP A 449 27.28 16.16 -46.11
CA ASP A 449 27.99 16.85 -47.20
C ASP A 449 27.92 18.39 -47.07
N VAL A 450 28.09 18.91 -45.86
CA VAL A 450 28.09 20.34 -45.54
C VAL A 450 29.52 20.72 -45.19
N ALA A 451 30.25 21.21 -46.20
CA ALA A 451 31.49 21.95 -45.97
C ALA A 451 31.20 23.27 -45.23
N ARG A 452 32.23 23.78 -44.55
CA ARG A 452 32.19 25.04 -43.78
C ARG A 452 32.32 26.27 -44.69
#